data_AF-A0A5J4U2P1-F1
#
_entry.id   AF-A0A5J4U2P1-F1
#
_cell.length_a   1.000
_cell.length_b   1.000
_cell.length_c   1.000
_cell.angle_alpha   90.00
_cell.angle_beta   90.00
_cell.angle_gamma   90.00
#
_symmetry.space_group_name_H-M   'P 1'
#
loop_
_entity.id
_entity.type
_entity.pdbx_description
1 polymer ?
#
loop_
_entity_poly.entity_id
_entity_poly.type
_entity_poly.pdbx_seq_one_letter_code
_entity_poly.pdbx_strand_id
1 'polypeptide(L)'
;MELQLMHCYKQESVIGGGINSLIQSGGKLTIDRQCEFNQCSSWGGGGGIYADISGMNSLLLQEDGVKFEGCLSDGEGAGGGIYIDIHDQGKCIINKVQLNNCNAYFQGGGICVNGDDNMKQTLNGTQFTNCETEYQGGGMLANINSENSILELIGVIFENCTSIFTGGGLNVEVNLGASLLTSGTCLFKNCSTQILGGGCYVFCTDIGSIFSMTGELEFENCTSMISGGMQLSVSDQSTVDINQVSFKNCSAEYEGGLGVTISYEGVFSISGSASFDNCESNYNAGGFYLEFNGLYNNVQISGQLEFENCTSDIGGGMQFDIYNYTTVDINQIFVKNCLAGKQGGGQFVSIQDGGVFSICGSAFLNCDSQNGGGIFSDINDGTLNCIPPLIIEVQFSNSSSPVIENILPISVKNTQNPPPKI
;
A
#
# COMPACT_ATOMS: atom_id res chain seq x y z
N MET A 1 6.81 -36.00 5.45
CA MET A 1 8.15 -36.42 5.93
C MET A 1 8.61 -35.35 6.89
N GLU A 2 9.06 -35.71 8.09
CA GLU A 2 9.61 -34.74 9.04
C GLU A 2 11.12 -34.66 8.78
N LEU A 3 11.57 -33.52 8.26
CA LEU A 3 12.97 -33.31 7.87
C LEU A 3 13.63 -32.41 8.91
N GLN A 4 14.49 -32.96 9.76
CA GLN A 4 15.32 -32.17 10.67
C GLN A 4 16.62 -31.78 9.93
N LEU A 5 16.58 -30.68 9.15
CA LEU A 5 17.81 -30.00 8.74
C LEU A 5 18.22 -29.05 9.85
N MET A 6 19.21 -29.42 10.64
CA MET A 6 19.64 -28.62 11.78
C MET A 6 20.35 -27.33 11.34
N HIS A 7 21.15 -27.41 10.26
CA HIS A 7 21.79 -26.26 9.63
C HIS A 7 22.04 -26.55 8.13
N CYS A 8 21.66 -25.63 7.25
CA CYS A 8 22.17 -25.58 5.88
C CYS A 8 23.20 -24.44 5.79
N TYR A 9 24.43 -24.75 5.35
CA TYR A 9 25.50 -23.77 5.20
C TYR A 9 25.95 -23.70 3.74
N LYS A 10 26.05 -22.47 3.22
CA LYS A 10 26.76 -22.10 1.98
C LYS A 10 26.75 -23.19 0.90
N GLN A 11 25.63 -23.27 0.21
CA GLN A 11 25.41 -24.20 -0.88
C GLN A 11 24.98 -23.38 -2.08
N GLU A 12 25.70 -23.48 -3.19
CA GLU A 12 25.34 -22.85 -4.47
C GLU A 12 24.58 -23.90 -5.29
N SER A 13 23.30 -23.66 -5.53
CA SER A 13 22.47 -24.50 -6.39
C SER A 13 21.86 -23.71 -7.54
N VAL A 14 21.25 -24.39 -8.50
CA VAL A 14 20.44 -23.69 -9.52
C VAL A 14 19.16 -23.15 -8.89
N ILE A 15 18.51 -23.93 -8.03
CA ILE A 15 17.29 -23.55 -7.30
C ILE A 15 17.28 -24.24 -5.93
N GLY A 16 16.76 -23.57 -4.91
CA GLY A 16 16.61 -24.13 -3.57
C GLY A 16 17.97 -24.42 -2.93
N GLY A 17 18.69 -23.39 -2.48
CA GLY A 17 20.07 -23.55 -2.01
C GLY A 17 20.21 -24.55 -0.87
N GLY A 18 19.21 -24.63 0.03
CA GLY A 18 19.12 -25.69 1.05
C GLY A 18 18.11 -26.79 0.71
N ILE A 19 16.90 -26.42 0.29
CA ILE A 19 15.85 -27.39 -0.06
C ILE A 19 15.26 -27.01 -1.41
N ASN A 20 15.18 -27.99 -2.31
CA ASN A 20 14.36 -27.94 -3.51
C ASN A 20 13.29 -29.02 -3.37
N SER A 21 12.01 -28.63 -3.38
CA SER A 21 10.90 -29.53 -3.08
C SER A 21 9.77 -29.44 -4.09
N LEU A 22 9.23 -30.61 -4.44
CA LEU A 22 8.01 -30.78 -5.23
C LEU A 22 6.97 -31.50 -4.36
N ILE A 23 5.88 -30.81 -4.02
CA ILE A 23 4.86 -31.25 -3.06
C ILE A 23 3.56 -31.44 -3.81
N GLN A 24 3.27 -32.70 -4.17
CA GLN A 24 2.17 -33.04 -5.07
C GLN A 24 1.22 -34.09 -4.49
N SER A 25 -0.01 -34.12 -5.01
CA SER A 25 -0.98 -35.20 -4.77
C SER A 25 -1.26 -35.46 -3.28
N GLY A 26 -1.40 -34.40 -2.48
CA GLY A 26 -1.61 -34.50 -1.03
C GLY A 26 -0.33 -34.69 -0.22
N GLY A 27 0.83 -34.53 -0.84
CA GLY A 27 2.14 -34.54 -0.20
C GLY A 27 2.27 -33.47 0.88
N LYS A 28 3.11 -33.73 1.89
CA LYS A 28 3.33 -32.78 3.00
C LYS A 28 4.80 -32.70 3.39
N LEU A 29 5.32 -31.49 3.40
CA LEU A 29 6.63 -31.14 3.96
C LEU A 29 6.41 -30.22 5.16
N THR A 30 7.00 -30.60 6.30
CA THR A 30 7.03 -29.79 7.50
C THR A 30 8.47 -29.47 7.84
N ILE A 31 8.73 -28.18 8.08
CA ILE A 31 10.02 -27.66 8.53
C ILE A 31 9.81 -27.21 9.97
N ASP A 32 10.38 -27.98 10.89
CA ASP A 32 10.20 -27.80 12.34
C ASP A 32 11.06 -26.63 12.85
N ARG A 33 10.66 -26.09 14.01
CA ARG A 33 11.15 -24.91 14.73
C ARG A 33 12.66 -24.78 14.93
N GLN A 34 13.43 -25.84 14.65
CA GLN A 34 14.87 -25.91 14.89
C GLN A 34 15.70 -25.70 13.61
N CYS A 35 15.05 -25.51 12.46
CA CYS A 35 15.75 -25.35 11.19
C CYS A 35 16.30 -23.93 11.02
N GLU A 36 17.58 -23.83 10.68
CA GLU A 36 18.26 -22.60 10.29
C GLU A 36 18.89 -22.75 8.89
N PHE A 37 18.55 -21.82 8.01
CA PHE A 37 19.13 -21.68 6.68
C PHE A 37 20.12 -20.52 6.71
N ASN A 38 21.42 -20.82 6.68
CA ASN A 38 22.45 -19.82 6.88
C ASN A 38 23.33 -19.72 5.63
N GLN A 39 23.30 -18.55 4.98
CA GLN A 39 24.06 -18.26 3.77
C GLN A 39 23.79 -19.24 2.62
N CYS A 40 22.59 -19.80 2.56
CA CYS A 40 22.16 -20.63 1.44
C CYS A 40 22.04 -19.76 0.16
N SER A 41 22.48 -20.28 -0.99
CA SER A 41 22.51 -19.51 -2.22
C SER A 41 21.95 -20.29 -3.41
N SER A 42 21.26 -19.60 -4.31
CA SER A 42 20.84 -20.18 -5.59
C SER A 42 20.93 -19.18 -6.73
N TRP A 43 20.99 -19.66 -7.97
CA TRP A 43 21.07 -18.79 -9.17
C TRP A 43 19.70 -18.50 -9.82
N GLY A 44 18.68 -19.30 -9.52
CA GLY A 44 17.36 -19.22 -10.15
C GLY A 44 16.23 -18.86 -9.19
N GLY A 45 16.27 -19.36 -7.96
CA GLY A 45 15.24 -18.98 -6.98
C GLY A 45 15.27 -19.81 -5.72
N GLY A 46 14.89 -19.17 -4.61
CA GLY A 46 14.83 -19.81 -3.32
C GLY A 46 16.22 -20.04 -2.76
N GLY A 47 16.91 -18.97 -2.37
CA GLY A 47 18.28 -19.09 -1.85
C GLY A 47 18.37 -20.07 -0.68
N GLY A 48 17.38 -20.10 0.20
CA GLY A 48 17.18 -21.19 1.17
C GLY A 48 16.29 -22.31 0.64
N ILE A 49 15.07 -21.99 0.23
CA ILE A 49 14.06 -22.99 -0.18
C ILE A 49 13.43 -22.62 -1.50
N TYR A 50 13.35 -23.59 -2.41
CA TYR A 50 12.46 -23.59 -3.55
C TYR A 50 11.36 -24.64 -3.32
N ALA A 51 10.09 -24.25 -3.47
CA ALA A 51 8.95 -25.13 -3.33
C ALA A 51 7.96 -24.96 -4.48
N ASP A 52 7.68 -26.05 -5.18
CA ASP A 52 6.53 -26.22 -6.09
C ASP A 52 5.47 -27.04 -5.34
N ILE A 53 4.28 -26.46 -5.16
CA ILE A 53 3.20 -27.02 -4.35
C ILE A 53 1.93 -27.09 -5.19
N SER A 54 1.50 -28.31 -5.52
CA SER A 54 0.35 -28.50 -6.41
C SER A 54 -0.56 -29.65 -6.01
N GLY A 55 -1.86 -29.42 -6.20
CA GLY A 55 -2.91 -30.40 -5.95
C GLY A 55 -3.51 -30.31 -4.54
N MET A 56 -4.77 -30.76 -4.45
CA MET A 56 -5.55 -30.76 -3.22
C MET A 56 -4.82 -31.46 -2.07
N ASN A 57 -4.83 -30.82 -0.89
CA ASN A 57 -4.18 -31.27 0.35
C ASN A 57 -2.63 -31.25 0.35
N SER A 58 -1.99 -30.79 -0.73
CA SER A 58 -0.55 -30.55 -0.74
C SER A 58 -0.21 -29.40 0.19
N LEU A 59 0.77 -29.59 1.09
CA LEU A 59 1.08 -28.63 2.15
C LEU A 59 2.58 -28.47 2.39
N LEU A 60 3.05 -27.23 2.34
CA LEU A 60 4.27 -26.81 3.02
C LEU A 60 3.90 -26.10 4.34
N LEU A 61 4.41 -26.61 5.46
CA LEU A 61 4.27 -25.99 6.76
C LEU A 61 5.65 -25.63 7.31
N GLN A 62 5.91 -24.35 7.53
CA GLN A 62 7.05 -23.87 8.30
C GLN A 62 6.57 -23.44 9.68
N GLU A 63 7.09 -24.10 10.71
CA GLU A 63 6.70 -23.86 12.10
C GLU A 63 7.44 -22.65 12.70
N ASP A 64 6.94 -22.20 13.86
CA ASP A 64 7.50 -21.09 14.64
C ASP A 64 8.99 -21.31 14.92
N GLY A 65 9.85 -20.31 14.70
CA GLY A 65 11.27 -20.36 15.05
C GLY A 65 12.24 -20.73 13.93
N VAL A 66 11.75 -21.07 12.73
CA VAL A 66 12.61 -21.24 11.55
C VAL A 66 13.25 -19.90 11.15
N LYS A 67 14.52 -19.93 10.76
CA LYS A 67 15.29 -18.74 10.40
C LYS A 67 16.01 -18.87 9.07
N PHE A 68 16.05 -17.77 8.32
CA PHE A 68 16.84 -17.57 7.12
C PHE A 68 17.79 -16.39 7.37
N GLU A 69 19.08 -16.64 7.28
CA GLU A 69 20.14 -15.69 7.62
C GLU A 69 21.10 -15.54 6.45
N GLY A 70 21.12 -14.39 5.79
CA GLY A 70 22.05 -14.11 4.69
C GLY A 70 21.83 -14.96 3.44
N CYS A 71 20.61 -15.49 3.23
CA CYS A 71 20.30 -16.27 2.04
C CYS A 71 20.25 -15.39 0.79
N LEU A 72 20.72 -15.92 -0.33
CA LEU A 72 20.87 -15.17 -1.58
C LEU A 72 20.23 -15.91 -2.76
N SER A 73 19.46 -15.20 -3.57
CA SER A 73 19.18 -15.63 -4.95
C SER A 73 19.89 -14.69 -5.92
N ASP A 74 21.00 -15.16 -6.48
CA ASP A 74 21.79 -14.43 -7.48
C ASP A 74 21.21 -14.65 -8.90
N GLY A 75 21.80 -14.04 -9.93
CA GLY A 75 21.38 -14.20 -11.32
C GLY A 75 20.01 -13.56 -11.61
N GLU A 76 19.18 -14.14 -12.47
CA GLU A 76 17.79 -13.67 -12.67
C GLU A 76 16.83 -14.21 -11.59
N GLY A 77 17.36 -14.67 -10.44
CA GLY A 77 16.58 -15.38 -9.45
C GLY A 77 15.78 -14.50 -8.47
N ALA A 78 14.78 -15.12 -7.86
CA ALA A 78 13.84 -14.49 -6.93
C ALA A 78 13.71 -15.28 -5.61
N GLY A 79 13.25 -14.63 -4.54
CA GLY A 79 13.06 -15.31 -3.26
C GLY A 79 14.39 -15.65 -2.58
N GLY A 80 15.11 -14.64 -2.10
CA GLY A 80 16.45 -14.83 -1.52
C GLY A 80 16.45 -15.81 -0.35
N GLY A 81 15.41 -15.79 0.48
CA GLY A 81 15.14 -16.86 1.44
C GLY A 81 14.33 -17.99 0.82
N ILE A 82 13.12 -17.67 0.33
CA ILE A 82 12.14 -18.67 -0.09
C ILE A 82 11.52 -18.28 -1.43
N TYR A 83 11.45 -19.22 -2.35
CA TYR A 83 10.64 -19.13 -3.56
C TYR A 83 9.52 -20.18 -3.51
N ILE A 84 8.29 -19.74 -3.79
CA ILE A 84 7.09 -20.57 -3.74
C ILE A 84 6.34 -20.44 -5.06
N ASP A 85 6.17 -21.56 -5.74
CA ASP A 85 5.17 -21.74 -6.79
C ASP A 85 4.05 -22.61 -6.21
N ILE A 86 2.82 -22.12 -6.24
CA ILE A 86 1.69 -22.78 -5.57
C ILE A 86 0.42 -22.66 -6.40
N HIS A 87 -0.11 -23.82 -6.78
CA HIS A 87 -1.27 -23.90 -7.67
C HIS A 87 -2.17 -25.11 -7.36
N ASP A 88 -3.26 -25.26 -8.10
CA ASP A 88 -4.18 -26.40 -8.02
C ASP A 88 -4.66 -26.74 -6.59
N GLN A 89 -5.13 -25.75 -5.84
CA GLN A 89 -5.56 -25.88 -4.44
C GLN A 89 -4.45 -26.25 -3.44
N GLY A 90 -3.19 -26.06 -3.83
CA GLY A 90 -2.04 -26.17 -2.95
C GLY A 90 -2.13 -25.22 -1.75
N LYS A 91 -1.46 -25.58 -0.65
CA LYS A 91 -1.43 -24.76 0.56
C LYS A 91 -0.01 -24.56 1.07
N CYS A 92 0.29 -23.35 1.51
CA CYS A 92 1.53 -23.06 2.21
C CYS A 92 1.27 -22.15 3.42
N ILE A 93 1.90 -22.50 4.54
CA ILE A 93 1.83 -21.75 5.79
C ILE A 93 3.24 -21.47 6.26
N ILE A 94 3.57 -20.18 6.37
CA ILE A 94 4.82 -19.69 6.96
C ILE A 94 4.46 -18.99 8.26
N ASN A 95 4.81 -19.60 9.38
CA ASN A 95 4.36 -19.16 10.69
C ASN A 95 5.56 -18.75 11.56
N LYS A 96 5.67 -17.45 11.84
CA LYS A 96 6.67 -16.82 12.72
C LYS A 96 8.10 -17.16 12.31
N VAL A 97 8.35 -17.03 11.02
CA VAL A 97 9.68 -17.20 10.42
C VAL A 97 10.42 -15.87 10.44
N GLN A 98 11.73 -15.91 10.60
CA GLN A 98 12.61 -14.74 10.51
C GLN A 98 13.43 -14.82 9.22
N LEU A 99 13.35 -13.80 8.38
CA LEU A 99 14.16 -13.64 7.17
C LEU A 99 15.05 -12.41 7.35
N ASN A 100 16.33 -12.64 7.57
CA ASN A 100 17.30 -11.62 7.94
C ASN A 100 18.40 -11.56 6.89
N ASN A 101 18.59 -10.37 6.30
CA ASN A 101 19.57 -10.13 5.24
C ASN A 101 19.40 -11.10 4.06
N CYS A 102 18.15 -11.47 3.76
CA CYS A 102 17.83 -12.30 2.60
C CYS A 102 17.64 -11.42 1.38
N ASN A 103 18.41 -11.67 0.32
CA ASN A 103 18.45 -10.81 -0.85
C ASN A 103 18.23 -11.60 -2.14
N ALA A 104 17.60 -10.97 -3.12
CA ALA A 104 17.45 -11.52 -4.46
C ALA A 104 17.82 -10.46 -5.50
N TYR A 105 18.48 -10.84 -6.58
CA TYR A 105 18.77 -9.88 -7.64
C TYR A 105 17.47 -9.37 -8.28
N PHE A 106 16.55 -10.27 -8.65
CA PHE A 106 15.33 -9.88 -9.33
C PHE A 106 14.24 -9.45 -8.34
N GLN A 107 13.50 -10.38 -7.73
CA GLN A 107 12.28 -10.07 -6.98
C GLN A 107 12.18 -10.81 -5.65
N GLY A 108 11.51 -10.22 -4.67
CA GLY A 108 11.22 -10.86 -3.38
C GLY A 108 12.49 -11.21 -2.59
N GLY A 109 13.15 -10.21 -1.99
CA GLY A 109 14.46 -10.42 -1.35
C GLY A 109 14.40 -11.48 -0.25
N GLY A 110 13.37 -11.43 0.59
CA GLY A 110 13.04 -12.52 1.50
C GLY A 110 12.27 -13.64 0.81
N ILE A 111 11.07 -13.33 0.31
CA ILE A 111 10.14 -14.33 -0.24
C ILE A 111 9.60 -13.90 -1.60
N CYS A 112 9.56 -14.83 -2.56
CA CYS A 112 8.80 -14.70 -3.80
C CYS A 112 7.69 -15.74 -3.85
N VAL A 113 6.46 -15.32 -4.17
CA VAL A 113 5.28 -16.20 -4.31
C VAL A 113 4.64 -16.02 -5.68
N ASN A 114 4.45 -17.11 -6.41
CA ASN A 114 3.57 -17.18 -7.57
C ASN A 114 2.41 -18.12 -7.23
N GLY A 115 1.20 -17.56 -7.19
CA GLY A 115 -0.01 -18.26 -6.81
C GLY A 115 -1.04 -18.28 -7.93
N ASP A 116 -1.61 -19.46 -8.20
CA ASP A 116 -2.69 -19.63 -9.17
C ASP A 116 -3.69 -20.72 -8.74
N ASP A 117 -4.80 -20.87 -9.46
CA ASP A 117 -5.71 -22.00 -9.41
C ASP A 117 -6.21 -22.40 -7.99
N ASN A 118 -6.87 -21.46 -7.30
CA ASN A 118 -7.49 -21.65 -5.97
C ASN A 118 -6.48 -21.97 -4.85
N MET A 119 -5.23 -21.50 -4.97
CA MET A 119 -4.20 -21.70 -3.95
C MET A 119 -4.49 -20.97 -2.64
N LYS A 120 -3.82 -21.37 -1.56
CA LYS A 120 -3.78 -20.58 -0.32
C LYS A 120 -2.38 -20.47 0.27
N GLN A 121 -1.86 -19.25 0.32
CA GLN A 121 -0.65 -18.87 1.05
C GLN A 121 -1.01 -18.08 2.30
N THR A 122 -0.46 -18.47 3.46
CA THR A 122 -0.58 -17.71 4.71
C THR A 122 0.79 -17.38 5.28
N LEU A 123 1.03 -16.12 5.64
CA LEU A 123 2.17 -15.67 6.45
C LEU A 123 1.62 -15.16 7.78
N ASN A 124 2.09 -15.72 8.90
CA ASN A 124 1.58 -15.37 10.23
C ASN A 124 2.71 -15.03 11.19
N GLY A 125 2.84 -13.76 11.57
CA GLY A 125 3.88 -13.28 12.49
C GLY A 125 5.29 -13.36 11.91
N THR A 126 5.41 -13.48 10.58
CA THR A 126 6.69 -13.57 9.87
C THR A 126 7.36 -12.19 9.80
N GLN A 127 8.68 -12.16 9.92
CA GLN A 127 9.47 -10.93 9.96
C GLN A 127 10.54 -10.92 8.88
N PHE A 128 10.64 -9.80 8.17
CA PHE A 128 11.64 -9.53 7.15
C PHE A 128 12.51 -8.38 7.63
N THR A 129 13.83 -8.60 7.71
CA THR A 129 14.78 -7.59 8.19
C THR A 129 15.93 -7.45 7.21
N ASN A 130 16.18 -6.22 6.74
CA ASN A 130 17.27 -5.90 5.80
C ASN A 130 17.24 -6.75 4.52
N CYS A 131 16.04 -7.03 4.00
CA CYS A 131 15.88 -7.76 2.74
C CYS A 131 15.88 -6.81 1.56
N GLU A 132 16.64 -7.14 0.52
CA GLU A 132 16.90 -6.23 -0.60
C GLU A 132 16.74 -6.89 -1.96
N THR A 133 16.28 -6.10 -2.95
CA THR A 133 16.25 -6.48 -4.37
C THR A 133 16.64 -5.35 -5.32
N GLU A 134 17.11 -5.70 -6.53
CA GLU A 134 17.34 -4.72 -7.59
C GLU A 134 16.08 -4.45 -8.44
N TYR A 135 14.98 -5.21 -8.24
CA TYR A 135 13.71 -4.93 -8.91
C TYR A 135 12.58 -4.60 -7.95
N GLN A 136 11.82 -5.60 -7.50
CA GLN A 136 10.54 -5.39 -6.82
C GLN A 136 10.46 -6.22 -5.54
N GLY A 137 9.76 -5.71 -4.53
CA GLY A 137 9.48 -6.46 -3.31
C GLY A 137 10.74 -6.75 -2.50
N GLY A 138 11.32 -5.73 -1.85
CA GLY A 138 12.57 -5.90 -1.11
C GLY A 138 12.46 -7.00 -0.05
N GLY A 139 11.38 -7.00 0.73
CA GLY A 139 11.02 -8.11 1.61
C GLY A 139 10.31 -9.24 0.89
N MET A 140 9.22 -8.93 0.21
CA MET A 140 8.36 -9.92 -0.43
C MET A 140 7.78 -9.43 -1.76
N LEU A 141 7.77 -10.32 -2.74
CA LEU A 141 6.98 -10.19 -3.97
C LEU A 141 5.94 -11.31 -4.01
N ALA A 142 4.70 -10.99 -4.40
CA ALA A 142 3.66 -11.97 -4.64
C ALA A 142 2.79 -11.66 -5.86
N ASN A 143 2.62 -12.63 -6.76
CA ASN A 143 1.66 -12.58 -7.84
C ASN A 143 0.56 -13.60 -7.55
N ILE A 144 -0.67 -13.15 -7.31
CA ILE A 144 -1.80 -14.02 -6.96
C ILE A 144 -2.86 -13.87 -8.04
N ASN A 145 -3.11 -14.98 -8.74
CA ASN A 145 -3.98 -15.03 -9.90
C ASN A 145 -5.10 -16.06 -9.66
N SER A 146 -6.18 -15.90 -10.42
CA SER A 146 -7.36 -16.77 -10.46
C SER A 146 -8.28 -16.72 -9.25
N GLU A 147 -9.55 -17.03 -9.53
CA GLU A 147 -10.64 -17.01 -8.57
C GLU A 147 -10.32 -17.89 -7.35
N ASN A 148 -10.62 -17.37 -6.15
CA ASN A 148 -10.40 -18.01 -4.86
C ASN A 148 -8.93 -18.29 -4.47
N SER A 149 -7.95 -17.82 -5.24
CA SER A 149 -6.56 -17.82 -4.80
C SER A 149 -6.36 -16.75 -3.72
N ILE A 150 -5.74 -17.12 -2.59
CA ILE A 150 -5.64 -16.26 -1.41
C ILE A 150 -4.19 -16.14 -0.94
N LEU A 151 -3.73 -14.90 -0.80
CA LEU A 151 -2.61 -14.53 0.05
C LEU A 151 -3.13 -13.87 1.33
N GLU A 152 -2.78 -14.44 2.48
CA GLU A 152 -3.18 -13.94 3.79
C GLU A 152 -1.94 -13.53 4.62
N LEU A 153 -1.87 -12.24 5.00
CA LEU A 153 -0.81 -11.70 5.86
C LEU A 153 -1.39 -11.38 7.24
N ILE A 154 -0.86 -12.03 8.28
CA ILE A 154 -1.33 -11.90 9.66
C ILE A 154 -0.19 -11.36 10.52
N GLY A 155 -0.24 -10.09 10.90
CA GLY A 155 0.77 -9.50 11.79
C GLY A 155 2.21 -9.58 11.25
N VAL A 156 2.41 -9.36 9.95
CA VAL A 156 3.71 -9.48 9.28
C VAL A 156 4.50 -8.18 9.41
N ILE A 157 5.81 -8.28 9.62
CA ILE A 157 6.69 -7.11 9.81
C ILE A 157 7.74 -7.07 8.70
N PHE A 158 7.89 -5.91 8.07
CA PHE A 158 8.97 -5.56 7.16
C PHE A 158 9.79 -4.42 7.77
N GLU A 159 11.08 -4.65 8.02
CA GLU A 159 11.99 -3.67 8.60
C GLU A 159 13.25 -3.51 7.74
N ASN A 160 13.56 -2.26 7.37
CA ASN A 160 14.71 -1.90 6.53
C ASN A 160 14.75 -2.64 5.18
N CYS A 161 13.59 -3.00 4.61
CA CYS A 161 13.54 -3.67 3.32
C CYS A 161 13.58 -2.66 2.17
N THR A 162 14.35 -2.96 1.11
CA THR A 162 14.57 -2.02 0.00
C THR A 162 14.44 -2.70 -1.35
N SER A 163 13.82 -2.02 -2.32
CA SER A 163 13.85 -2.43 -3.73
C SER A 163 14.07 -1.23 -4.63
N ILE A 164 14.49 -1.40 -5.88
CA ILE A 164 14.66 -0.25 -6.78
C ILE A 164 13.30 0.28 -7.27
N PHE A 165 12.40 -0.57 -7.76
CA PHE A 165 11.23 -0.12 -8.50
C PHE A 165 10.01 0.03 -7.59
N THR A 166 9.54 -1.05 -6.97
CA THR A 166 8.21 -1.05 -6.33
C THR A 166 8.15 -1.92 -5.09
N GLY A 167 7.58 -1.36 -4.01
CA GLY A 167 7.36 -2.07 -2.74
C GLY A 167 8.64 -2.44 -2.00
N GLY A 168 9.18 -1.54 -1.19
CA GLY A 168 10.42 -1.80 -0.45
C GLY A 168 10.26 -2.96 0.54
N GLY A 169 9.14 -3.01 1.26
CA GLY A 169 8.72 -4.16 2.04
C GLY A 169 7.98 -5.19 1.20
N LEU A 170 6.87 -4.79 0.60
CA LEU A 170 5.94 -5.70 -0.07
C LEU A 170 5.52 -5.17 -1.45
N ASN A 171 5.61 -6.03 -2.46
CA ASN A 171 4.99 -5.84 -3.76
C ASN A 171 3.98 -6.98 -4.01
N VAL A 172 2.72 -6.63 -4.29
CA VAL A 172 1.69 -7.62 -4.63
C VAL A 172 0.92 -7.24 -5.89
N GLU A 173 0.74 -8.22 -6.78
CA GLU A 173 -0.27 -8.20 -7.82
C GLU A 173 -1.40 -9.18 -7.47
N VAL A 174 -2.65 -8.70 -7.54
CA VAL A 174 -3.86 -9.48 -7.31
C VAL A 174 -4.77 -9.32 -8.53
N ASN A 175 -4.98 -10.40 -9.27
CA ASN A 175 -5.74 -10.37 -10.51
C ASN A 175 -6.68 -11.58 -10.68
N LEU A 176 -7.53 -11.51 -11.71
CA LEU A 176 -8.42 -12.61 -12.13
C LEU A 176 -9.29 -13.24 -11.01
N GLY A 177 -9.76 -12.44 -10.04
CA GLY A 177 -10.64 -12.92 -8.95
C GLY A 177 -9.90 -13.40 -7.70
N ALA A 178 -8.59 -13.16 -7.61
CA ALA A 178 -7.77 -13.49 -6.45
C ALA A 178 -8.00 -12.54 -5.25
N SER A 179 -7.45 -12.88 -4.09
CA SER A 179 -7.56 -12.05 -2.89
C SER A 179 -6.25 -11.89 -2.13
N LEU A 180 -5.93 -10.63 -1.79
CA LEU A 180 -5.00 -10.27 -0.72
C LEU A 180 -5.81 -9.93 0.54
N LEU A 181 -5.53 -10.65 1.63
CA LEU A 181 -6.17 -10.45 2.92
C LEU A 181 -5.13 -10.06 3.97
N THR A 182 -5.43 -9.02 4.76
CA THR A 182 -4.58 -8.66 5.90
C THR A 182 -5.37 -8.65 7.20
N SER A 183 -4.74 -9.14 8.28
CA SER A 183 -5.31 -9.12 9.63
C SER A 183 -4.20 -8.98 10.69
N GLY A 184 -4.59 -8.60 11.91
CA GLY A 184 -3.62 -8.13 12.90
C GLY A 184 -2.90 -6.85 12.44
N THR A 185 -1.83 -6.46 13.12
CA THR A 185 -1.05 -5.26 12.77
C THR A 185 0.13 -5.65 11.88
N CYS A 186 0.09 -5.29 10.60
CA CYS A 186 1.24 -5.44 9.71
C CYS A 186 2.03 -4.13 9.65
N LEU A 187 3.35 -4.20 9.86
CA LEU A 187 4.22 -3.04 9.99
C LEU A 187 5.24 -2.98 8.86
N PHE A 188 5.40 -1.81 8.27
CA PHE A 188 6.42 -1.44 7.30
C PHE A 188 7.26 -0.34 7.90
N LYS A 189 8.52 -0.63 8.22
CA LYS A 189 9.39 0.30 8.93
C LYS A 189 10.70 0.50 8.20
N ASN A 190 11.06 1.76 7.95
CA ASN A 190 12.27 2.17 7.24
C ASN A 190 12.41 1.48 5.87
N CYS A 191 11.29 1.13 5.24
CA CYS A 191 11.30 0.53 3.92
C CYS A 191 11.43 1.61 2.85
N SER A 192 12.16 1.32 1.76
CA SER A 192 12.37 2.33 0.72
C SER A 192 12.37 1.77 -0.70
N THR A 193 11.99 2.62 -1.65
CA THR A 193 12.15 2.39 -3.09
C THR A 193 12.67 3.61 -3.83
N GLN A 194 13.07 3.44 -5.09
CA GLN A 194 13.39 4.59 -5.96
C GLN A 194 12.20 5.06 -6.78
N ILE A 195 11.11 4.28 -6.88
CA ILE A 195 9.97 4.64 -7.74
C ILE A 195 8.66 4.65 -6.95
N LEU A 196 7.99 3.52 -6.75
CA LEU A 196 6.63 3.49 -6.21
C LEU A 196 6.56 2.77 -4.86
N GLY A 197 5.81 3.33 -3.91
CA GLY A 197 5.42 2.64 -2.68
C GLY A 197 6.61 2.23 -1.81
N GLY A 198 7.15 3.16 -1.02
CA GLY A 198 8.37 2.93 -0.24
C GLY A 198 8.24 1.73 0.70
N GLY A 199 7.11 1.59 1.39
CA GLY A 199 6.76 0.41 2.16
C GLY A 199 6.07 -0.67 1.32
N CYS A 200 5.00 -0.30 0.63
CA CYS A 200 4.15 -1.26 -0.06
C CYS A 200 3.68 -0.76 -1.43
N TYR A 201 3.68 -1.66 -2.41
CA TYR A 201 3.03 -1.48 -3.71
C TYR A 201 1.98 -2.58 -3.89
N VAL A 202 0.75 -2.20 -4.24
CA VAL A 202 -0.32 -3.14 -4.56
C VAL A 202 -0.96 -2.77 -5.90
N PHE A 203 -1.02 -3.74 -6.81
CA PHE A 203 -1.81 -3.66 -8.02
C PHE A 203 -2.96 -4.67 -7.94
N CYS A 204 -4.18 -4.16 -7.81
CA CYS A 204 -5.40 -4.95 -7.77
C CYS A 204 -6.21 -4.68 -9.04
N THR A 205 -6.44 -5.71 -9.84
CA THR A 205 -7.07 -5.59 -11.16
C THR A 205 -7.98 -6.77 -11.46
N ASP A 206 -8.84 -6.64 -12.45
CA ASP A 206 -9.87 -7.57 -12.88
C ASP A 206 -11.03 -7.78 -11.91
N ILE A 207 -12.15 -8.17 -12.51
CA ILE A 207 -13.42 -8.37 -11.82
C ILE A 207 -13.29 -9.42 -10.72
N GLY A 208 -13.77 -9.06 -9.53
CA GLY A 208 -13.79 -9.96 -8.37
C GLY A 208 -12.45 -10.07 -7.64
N SER A 209 -11.38 -9.43 -8.12
CA SER A 209 -10.13 -9.34 -7.36
C SER A 209 -10.30 -8.42 -6.17
N ILE A 210 -9.77 -8.84 -5.03
CA ILE A 210 -10.01 -8.18 -3.75
C ILE A 210 -8.69 -7.92 -3.02
N PHE A 211 -8.50 -6.70 -2.53
CA PHE A 211 -7.64 -6.44 -1.39
C PHE A 211 -8.53 -6.00 -0.22
N SER A 212 -8.63 -6.84 0.81
CA SER A 212 -9.40 -6.52 2.01
C SER A 212 -8.52 -6.56 3.26
N MET A 213 -8.62 -5.50 4.04
CA MET A 213 -7.94 -5.37 5.31
C MET A 213 -8.94 -5.40 6.46
N THR A 214 -8.74 -6.36 7.36
CA THR A 214 -9.49 -6.44 8.63
C THR A 214 -8.67 -6.03 9.83
N GLY A 215 -7.34 -5.95 9.67
CA GLY A 215 -6.39 -5.49 10.66
C GLY A 215 -5.98 -4.03 10.51
N GLU A 216 -4.77 -3.71 10.97
CA GLU A 216 -4.15 -2.39 10.87
C GLU A 216 -2.87 -2.49 10.01
N LEU A 217 -2.68 -1.55 9.09
CA LEU A 217 -1.39 -1.33 8.44
C LEU A 217 -0.68 -0.11 9.03
N GLU A 218 0.58 -0.27 9.38
CA GLU A 218 1.42 0.81 9.89
C GLU A 218 2.63 1.01 8.97
N PHE A 219 2.84 2.25 8.53
CA PHE A 219 4.00 2.66 7.74
C PHE A 219 4.80 3.69 8.52
N GLU A 220 6.06 3.40 8.84
CA GLU A 220 6.95 4.26 9.63
C GLU A 220 8.26 4.53 8.88
N ASN A 221 8.55 5.82 8.63
CA ASN A 221 9.78 6.28 7.97
C ASN A 221 10.00 5.63 6.58
N CYS A 222 8.94 5.38 5.83
CA CYS A 222 9.05 4.83 4.48
C CYS A 222 9.29 5.91 3.43
N THR A 223 10.09 5.61 2.40
CA THR A 223 10.50 6.61 1.39
C THR A 223 10.47 6.09 -0.04
N SER A 224 10.09 6.94 -1.00
CA SER A 224 10.10 6.63 -2.44
C SER A 224 10.15 7.88 -3.32
N MET A 225 10.04 7.73 -4.64
CA MET A 225 9.76 8.87 -5.53
C MET A 225 8.27 9.22 -5.52
N ILE A 226 7.40 8.22 -5.56
CA ILE A 226 5.94 8.35 -5.55
C ILE A 226 5.40 7.44 -4.45
N SER A 227 4.58 8.01 -3.56
CA SER A 227 3.96 7.32 -2.43
C SER A 227 4.98 6.74 -1.44
N GLY A 228 5.43 7.57 -0.49
CA GLY A 228 6.48 7.19 0.46
C GLY A 228 6.10 5.99 1.32
N GLY A 229 4.85 5.90 1.75
CA GLY A 229 4.31 4.74 2.46
C GLY A 229 3.81 3.65 1.51
N MET A 230 2.71 3.92 0.83
CA MET A 230 1.98 2.93 0.04
C MET A 230 1.47 3.48 -1.28
N GLN A 231 1.74 2.77 -2.37
CA GLN A 231 1.10 2.99 -3.67
C GLN A 231 0.05 1.91 -3.91
N LEU A 232 -1.16 2.33 -4.28
CA LEU A 232 -2.27 1.45 -4.63
C LEU A 232 -2.80 1.77 -6.02
N SER A 233 -2.95 0.73 -6.84
CA SER A 233 -3.61 0.81 -8.14
C SER A 233 -4.81 -0.13 -8.14
N VAL A 234 -6.01 0.40 -8.38
CA VAL A 234 -7.28 -0.32 -8.37
C VAL A 234 -7.96 -0.19 -9.74
N SER A 235 -8.07 -1.29 -10.47
CA SER A 235 -8.59 -1.27 -11.85
C SER A 235 -9.58 -2.39 -12.15
N ASP A 236 -10.31 -2.23 -13.26
CA ASP A 236 -11.09 -3.28 -13.91
C ASP A 236 -12.10 -4.00 -12.99
N GLN A 237 -12.90 -3.23 -12.24
CA GLN A 237 -13.91 -3.74 -11.28
C GLN A 237 -13.34 -4.56 -10.10
N SER A 238 -12.04 -4.42 -9.80
CA SER A 238 -11.46 -4.91 -8.55
C SER A 238 -11.93 -4.07 -7.36
N THR A 239 -11.80 -4.62 -6.15
CA THR A 239 -12.25 -3.97 -4.91
C THR A 239 -11.13 -3.90 -3.88
N VAL A 240 -10.92 -2.71 -3.33
CA VAL A 240 -10.03 -2.48 -2.19
C VAL A 240 -10.79 -1.82 -1.04
N ASP A 241 -10.77 -2.46 0.12
CA ASP A 241 -11.36 -1.96 1.36
C ASP A 241 -10.30 -1.96 2.47
N ILE A 242 -10.00 -0.76 2.97
CA ILE A 242 -9.04 -0.51 4.04
C ILE A 242 -9.82 -0.17 5.31
N ASN A 243 -9.67 -1.00 6.35
CA ASN A 243 -10.25 -0.71 7.66
C ASN A 243 -9.42 0.35 8.41
N GLN A 244 -8.16 0.07 8.74
CA GLN A 244 -7.32 0.98 9.52
C GLN A 244 -5.90 1.08 8.97
N VAL A 245 -5.42 2.30 8.74
CA VAL A 245 -4.06 2.53 8.25
C VAL A 245 -3.42 3.77 8.89
N SER A 246 -2.12 3.68 9.20
CA SER A 246 -1.35 4.82 9.68
C SER A 246 -0.05 5.01 8.88
N PHE A 247 0.26 6.27 8.57
CA PHE A 247 1.49 6.69 7.92
C PHE A 247 2.19 7.70 8.82
N LYS A 248 3.45 7.42 9.15
CA LYS A 248 4.25 8.25 10.05
C LYS A 248 5.62 8.51 9.45
N ASN A 249 5.98 9.78 9.33
CA ASN A 249 7.27 10.22 8.76
C ASN A 249 7.55 9.64 7.36
N CYS A 250 6.50 9.34 6.59
CA CYS A 250 6.67 8.87 5.21
C CYS A 250 6.97 10.05 4.30
N SER A 251 7.91 9.89 3.37
CA SER A 251 8.25 10.98 2.45
C SER A 251 8.50 10.52 1.02
N ALA A 252 8.18 11.38 0.06
CA ALA A 252 8.46 11.12 -1.34
C ALA A 252 8.71 12.39 -2.15
N GLU A 253 9.05 12.25 -3.43
CA GLU A 253 9.10 13.39 -4.34
C GLU A 253 7.69 13.93 -4.63
N TYR A 254 6.71 13.06 -4.91
CA TYR A 254 5.35 13.48 -5.29
C TYR A 254 4.29 13.29 -4.22
N GLU A 255 4.27 12.16 -3.50
CA GLU A 255 3.15 11.78 -2.61
C GLU A 255 3.70 11.17 -1.31
N GLY A 256 3.56 11.84 -0.18
CA GLY A 256 4.35 11.46 1.01
C GLY A 256 3.89 10.17 1.68
N GLY A 257 2.58 9.99 1.90
CA GLY A 257 2.01 8.83 2.59
C GLY A 257 1.43 7.78 1.65
N LEU A 258 0.20 8.03 1.21
CA LEU A 258 -0.62 7.13 0.40
C LEU A 258 -0.93 7.77 -0.96
N GLY A 259 -0.72 7.03 -2.03
CA GLY A 259 -1.21 7.36 -3.36
C GLY A 259 -2.12 6.26 -3.88
N VAL A 260 -3.26 6.66 -4.42
CA VAL A 260 -4.26 5.75 -4.95
C VAL A 260 -4.66 6.19 -6.36
N THR A 261 -4.55 5.26 -7.30
CA THR A 261 -5.04 5.44 -8.67
C THR A 261 -6.18 4.46 -8.92
N ILE A 262 -7.32 4.98 -9.37
CA ILE A 262 -8.52 4.18 -9.66
C ILE A 262 -8.84 4.27 -11.15
N SER A 263 -9.07 3.15 -11.82
CA SER A 263 -9.44 3.10 -13.23
C SER A 263 -10.49 2.03 -13.51
N TYR A 264 -11.17 2.15 -14.66
CA TYR A 264 -12.07 1.12 -15.19
C TYR A 264 -13.02 0.48 -14.15
N GLU A 265 -13.76 1.32 -13.41
CA GLU A 265 -14.75 0.90 -12.39
C GLU A 265 -14.16 0.17 -11.16
N GLY A 266 -12.86 0.33 -10.89
CA GLY A 266 -12.25 -0.09 -9.63
C GLY A 266 -12.94 0.57 -8.41
N VAL A 267 -13.10 -0.19 -7.34
CA VAL A 267 -13.79 0.25 -6.11
C VAL A 267 -12.77 0.40 -5.00
N PHE A 268 -12.62 1.61 -4.46
CA PHE A 268 -11.75 1.90 -3.33
C PHE A 268 -12.57 2.50 -2.18
N SER A 269 -12.31 2.02 -0.97
CA SER A 269 -12.94 2.56 0.24
C SER A 269 -11.99 2.48 1.45
N ILE A 270 -12.20 3.43 2.36
CA ILE A 270 -11.66 3.40 3.72
C ILE A 270 -12.85 3.40 4.67
N SER A 271 -13.03 2.30 5.39
CA SER A 271 -14.21 2.03 6.23
C SER A 271 -14.01 2.36 7.72
N GLY A 272 -12.78 2.30 8.22
CA GLY A 272 -12.44 2.62 9.61
C GLY A 272 -11.74 3.98 9.77
N SER A 273 -10.41 4.02 9.85
CA SER A 273 -9.65 5.27 10.01
C SER A 273 -8.32 5.27 9.27
N ALA A 274 -7.94 6.42 8.71
CA ALA A 274 -6.60 6.63 8.16
C ALA A 274 -5.94 7.85 8.81
N SER A 275 -4.71 7.69 9.28
CA SER A 275 -3.94 8.77 9.92
C SER A 275 -2.62 9.03 9.19
N PHE A 276 -2.29 10.30 9.00
CA PHE A 276 -1.06 10.76 8.36
C PHE A 276 -0.35 11.74 9.31
N ASP A 277 0.79 11.34 9.88
CA ASP A 277 1.58 12.14 10.81
C ASP A 277 2.95 12.44 10.22
N ASN A 278 3.25 13.72 10.02
CA ASN A 278 4.54 14.20 9.53
C ASN A 278 4.93 13.58 8.17
N CYS A 279 3.95 13.42 7.28
CA CYS A 279 4.20 12.96 5.91
C CYS A 279 4.57 14.14 4.98
N GLU A 280 5.57 13.96 4.13
CA GLU A 280 6.16 15.04 3.32
C GLU A 280 6.28 14.67 1.85
N SER A 281 5.98 15.62 0.97
CA SER A 281 6.39 15.53 -0.44
C SER A 281 6.89 16.87 -0.99
N ASN A 282 7.56 16.85 -2.13
CA ASN A 282 8.05 18.08 -2.77
C ASN A 282 7.01 18.72 -3.71
N TYR A 283 6.03 17.95 -4.20
CA TYR A 283 5.10 18.40 -5.24
C TYR A 283 3.63 18.25 -4.86
N ASN A 284 3.07 17.04 -4.90
CA ASN A 284 1.64 16.79 -4.69
C ASN A 284 1.35 16.54 -3.21
N ALA A 285 0.38 15.69 -2.84
CA ALA A 285 -0.04 15.57 -1.44
C ALA A 285 1.10 15.20 -0.47
N GLY A 286 1.16 15.87 0.69
CA GLY A 286 2.06 15.44 1.76
C GLY A 286 1.59 14.13 2.39
N GLY A 287 0.28 13.96 2.62
CA GLY A 287 -0.31 12.75 3.20
C GLY A 287 -0.95 11.83 2.16
N PHE A 288 -2.06 12.25 1.54
CA PHE A 288 -2.90 11.38 0.70
C PHE A 288 -3.21 11.99 -0.66
N TYR A 289 -2.85 11.27 -1.73
CA TYR A 289 -3.16 11.59 -3.12
C TYR A 289 -4.16 10.58 -3.73
N LEU A 290 -5.17 11.08 -4.45
CA LEU A 290 -6.17 10.26 -5.13
C LEU A 290 -6.41 10.75 -6.57
N GLU A 291 -6.28 9.85 -7.53
CA GLU A 291 -6.46 10.09 -8.97
C GLU A 291 -7.36 9.03 -9.65
N PHE A 292 -8.07 9.43 -10.71
CA PHE A 292 -9.12 8.65 -11.37
C PHE A 292 -8.98 8.46 -12.89
N ASN A 293 -8.29 7.44 -13.38
CA ASN A 293 -8.23 7.18 -14.83
C ASN A 293 -9.49 6.47 -15.36
N GLY A 294 -10.61 7.19 -15.51
CA GLY A 294 -11.87 6.63 -16.03
C GLY A 294 -13.04 7.61 -16.08
N LEU A 295 -14.24 7.10 -16.37
CA LEU A 295 -15.51 7.84 -16.30
C LEU A 295 -16.37 7.26 -15.17
N TYR A 296 -17.14 8.12 -14.48
CA TYR A 296 -18.19 7.71 -13.53
C TYR A 296 -17.70 6.87 -12.33
N ASN A 297 -16.46 7.08 -11.86
CA ASN A 297 -15.98 6.40 -10.66
C ASN A 297 -16.77 6.88 -9.41
N ASN A 298 -16.90 6.02 -8.41
CA ASN A 298 -17.54 6.35 -7.15
C ASN A 298 -16.67 5.88 -5.99
N VAL A 299 -16.20 6.82 -5.17
CA VAL A 299 -15.42 6.54 -3.96
C VAL A 299 -16.19 7.02 -2.74
N GLN A 300 -16.36 6.11 -1.79
CA GLN A 300 -16.96 6.42 -0.49
C GLN A 300 -15.95 6.11 0.62
N ILE A 301 -15.53 7.17 1.31
CA ILE A 301 -14.73 7.08 2.52
C ILE A 301 -15.65 7.37 3.70
N SER A 302 -16.15 6.30 4.31
CA SER A 302 -17.00 6.38 5.49
C SER A 302 -16.19 6.57 6.77
N GLY A 303 -14.93 6.13 6.74
CA GLY A 303 -13.97 6.27 7.81
C GLY A 303 -13.49 7.70 8.04
N GLN A 304 -12.85 7.92 9.19
CA GLN A 304 -12.27 9.19 9.56
C GLN A 304 -10.86 9.34 8.97
N LEU A 305 -10.58 10.48 8.34
CA LEU A 305 -9.24 10.84 7.89
C LEU A 305 -8.62 11.88 8.83
N GLU A 306 -7.41 11.61 9.32
CA GLU A 306 -6.65 12.49 10.21
C GLU A 306 -5.29 12.84 9.59
N PHE A 307 -4.95 14.13 9.56
CA PHE A 307 -3.69 14.64 9.03
C PHE A 307 -3.07 15.60 10.03
N GLU A 308 -1.83 15.35 10.42
CA GLU A 308 -1.08 16.20 11.35
C GLU A 308 0.34 16.46 10.82
N ASN A 309 0.72 17.73 10.75
CA ASN A 309 2.05 18.19 10.35
C ASN A 309 2.51 17.72 8.95
N CYS A 310 1.59 17.40 8.04
CA CYS A 310 1.96 17.04 6.66
C CYS A 310 2.35 18.26 5.83
N THR A 311 3.33 18.10 4.93
CA THR A 311 3.86 19.21 4.13
C THR A 311 4.04 18.87 2.66
N SER A 312 3.72 19.81 1.76
CA SER A 312 4.03 19.69 0.34
C SER A 312 4.03 21.02 -0.41
N ASP A 313 4.12 21.03 -1.75
CA ASP A 313 3.87 22.23 -2.56
C ASP A 313 2.36 22.43 -2.84
N ILE A 314 1.62 21.34 -3.06
CA ILE A 314 0.19 21.32 -3.35
C ILE A 314 -0.49 20.28 -2.45
N GLY A 315 -1.47 20.71 -1.65
CA GLY A 315 -2.22 19.79 -0.78
C GLY A 315 -1.38 19.27 0.38
N GLY A 316 -1.03 20.13 1.34
CA GLY A 316 -0.10 19.76 2.42
C GLY A 316 -0.54 18.51 3.18
N GLY A 317 -1.84 18.36 3.47
CA GLY A 317 -2.44 17.11 3.93
C GLY A 317 -2.84 16.18 2.78
N MET A 318 -3.71 16.65 1.89
CA MET A 318 -4.26 15.83 0.80
C MET A 318 -4.46 16.60 -0.51
N GLN A 319 -4.42 15.86 -1.62
CA GLN A 319 -4.75 16.36 -2.95
C GLN A 319 -5.61 15.35 -3.70
N PHE A 320 -6.76 15.78 -4.22
CA PHE A 320 -7.65 14.95 -5.05
C PHE A 320 -7.94 15.61 -6.39
N ASP A 321 -7.78 14.84 -7.47
CA ASP A 321 -8.07 15.27 -8.83
C ASP A 321 -9.29 14.50 -9.36
N ILE A 322 -10.46 15.16 -9.35
CA ILE A 322 -11.78 14.55 -9.57
C ILE A 322 -12.34 15.03 -10.90
N TYR A 323 -12.40 14.13 -11.88
CA TYR A 323 -12.83 14.43 -13.24
C TYR A 323 -13.83 13.40 -13.78
N ASN A 324 -14.41 13.68 -14.94
CA ASN A 324 -15.25 12.74 -15.70
C ASN A 324 -16.44 12.16 -14.93
N TYR A 325 -17.25 13.02 -14.31
CA TYR A 325 -18.44 12.62 -13.52
C TYR A 325 -18.12 11.70 -12.33
N THR A 326 -16.87 11.65 -11.89
CA THR A 326 -16.47 10.92 -10.69
C THR A 326 -17.09 11.56 -9.46
N THR A 327 -17.60 10.73 -8.55
CA THR A 327 -18.12 11.16 -7.25
C THR A 327 -17.21 10.67 -6.13
N VAL A 328 -16.80 11.56 -5.24
CA VAL A 328 -16.04 11.22 -4.04
C VAL A 328 -16.78 11.79 -2.82
N ASP A 329 -17.21 10.93 -1.91
CA ASP A 329 -17.87 11.30 -0.67
C ASP A 329 -17.02 10.92 0.54
N ILE A 330 -16.69 11.89 1.39
CA ILE A 330 -15.88 11.69 2.60
C ILE A 330 -16.63 12.19 3.83
N ASN A 331 -16.78 11.31 4.83
CA ASN A 331 -17.63 11.59 5.99
C ASN A 331 -16.99 12.48 7.05
N GLN A 332 -15.69 12.37 7.32
CA GLN A 332 -15.00 13.16 8.35
C GLN A 332 -13.53 13.35 8.01
N ILE A 333 -13.08 14.61 7.99
CA ILE A 333 -11.68 14.97 7.75
C ILE A 333 -11.20 15.92 8.84
N PHE A 334 -10.12 15.57 9.52
CA PHE A 334 -9.45 16.42 10.50
C PHE A 334 -8.02 16.70 10.04
N VAL A 335 -7.72 17.96 9.76
CA VAL A 335 -6.40 18.40 9.28
C VAL A 335 -5.83 19.42 10.23
N LYS A 336 -4.58 19.23 10.66
CA LYS A 336 -3.93 20.08 11.65
C LYS A 336 -2.48 20.37 11.27
N ASN A 337 -2.11 21.64 11.30
CA ASN A 337 -0.74 22.12 11.06
C ASN A 337 -0.15 21.68 9.72
N CYS A 338 -0.98 21.38 8.72
CA CYS A 338 -0.50 21.01 7.39
C CYS A 338 -0.13 22.26 6.57
N LEU A 339 0.96 22.19 5.81
CA LEU A 339 1.53 23.32 5.10
C LEU A 339 1.70 23.01 3.61
N ALA A 340 1.30 23.94 2.75
CA ALA A 340 1.57 23.85 1.32
C ALA A 340 2.37 25.06 0.81
N GLY A 341 3.43 24.83 0.04
CA GLY A 341 4.26 25.86 -0.54
C GLY A 341 3.49 26.79 -1.49
N LYS A 342 2.44 26.28 -2.17
CA LYS A 342 1.68 27.01 -3.19
C LYS A 342 0.17 27.03 -2.94
N GLN A 343 -0.47 25.86 -2.81
CA GLN A 343 -1.93 25.76 -2.81
C GLN A 343 -2.43 24.71 -1.83
N GLY A 344 -3.48 25.03 -1.06
CA GLY A 344 -4.18 24.04 -0.25
C GLY A 344 -3.35 23.50 0.91
N GLY A 345 -3.11 24.30 1.94
CA GLY A 345 -2.24 23.91 3.06
C GLY A 345 -2.73 22.64 3.76
N GLY A 346 -4.05 22.52 3.95
CA GLY A 346 -4.68 21.27 4.37
C GLY A 346 -5.09 20.39 3.20
N GLN A 347 -5.85 20.96 2.25
CA GLN A 347 -6.38 20.24 1.12
C GLN A 347 -6.29 21.04 -0.18
N PHE A 348 -5.88 20.36 -1.24
CA PHE A 348 -6.12 20.77 -2.62
C PHE A 348 -7.17 19.86 -3.25
N VAL A 349 -8.09 20.43 -4.04
CA VAL A 349 -8.98 19.64 -4.90
C VAL A 349 -9.14 20.29 -6.26
N SER A 350 -8.96 19.51 -7.33
CA SER A 350 -9.37 19.88 -8.69
C SER A 350 -10.64 19.12 -9.06
N ILE A 351 -11.67 19.82 -9.55
CA ILE A 351 -12.96 19.24 -9.94
C ILE A 351 -13.29 19.66 -11.36
N GLN A 352 -13.38 18.69 -12.27
CA GLN A 352 -13.59 18.92 -13.70
C GLN A 352 -14.64 17.97 -14.31
N ASP A 353 -15.16 18.31 -15.49
CA ASP A 353 -16.00 17.46 -16.34
C ASP A 353 -17.16 16.73 -15.60
N GLY A 354 -17.94 17.49 -14.83
CA GLY A 354 -19.09 17.02 -14.07
C GLY A 354 -18.77 16.30 -12.76
N GLY A 355 -17.51 16.31 -12.31
CA GLY A 355 -17.07 15.69 -11.06
C GLY A 355 -17.78 16.25 -9.82
N VAL A 356 -17.92 15.44 -8.79
CA VAL A 356 -18.56 15.80 -7.52
C VAL A 356 -17.67 15.37 -6.35
N PHE A 357 -17.34 16.33 -5.49
CA PHE A 357 -16.64 16.07 -4.24
C PHE A 357 -17.49 16.52 -3.07
N SER A 358 -17.76 15.63 -2.11
CA SER A 358 -18.51 15.95 -0.90
C SER A 358 -17.68 15.66 0.35
N ILE A 359 -17.60 16.65 1.23
CA ILE A 359 -17.05 16.49 2.58
C ILE A 359 -18.11 16.80 3.62
N CYS A 360 -18.15 16.01 4.68
CA CYS A 360 -19.04 16.22 5.82
C CYS A 360 -18.20 16.38 7.11
N GLY A 361 -18.66 17.19 8.05
CA GLY A 361 -18.10 17.19 9.41
C GLY A 361 -16.60 17.46 9.54
N SER A 362 -16.01 18.26 8.64
CA SER A 362 -14.55 18.42 8.54
C SER A 362 -14.01 19.62 9.32
N ALA A 363 -12.76 19.52 9.78
CA ALA A 363 -12.02 20.59 10.43
C ALA A 363 -10.61 20.76 9.86
N PHE A 364 -10.21 21.99 9.57
CA PHE A 364 -8.88 22.38 9.08
C PHE A 364 -8.30 23.43 10.02
N LEU A 365 -7.28 23.06 10.79
CA LEU A 365 -6.76 23.84 11.92
C LEU A 365 -5.29 24.18 11.70
N ASN A 366 -4.97 25.46 11.74
CA ASN A 366 -3.60 26.00 11.60
C ASN A 366 -2.90 25.56 10.29
N CYS A 367 -3.66 25.35 9.23
CA CYS A 367 -3.09 25.04 7.92
C CYS A 367 -2.73 26.33 7.16
N ASP A 368 -1.61 26.33 6.43
CA ASP A 368 -1.09 27.54 5.75
C ASP A 368 -0.61 27.23 4.32
N SER A 369 -0.82 28.18 3.40
CA SER A 369 -0.31 28.14 2.03
C SER A 369 -0.43 29.51 1.35
N GLN A 370 0.24 29.71 0.21
CA GLN A 370 0.08 30.96 -0.55
C GLN A 370 -1.37 31.18 -1.03
N ASN A 371 -2.08 30.10 -1.35
CA ASN A 371 -3.47 30.14 -1.80
C ASN A 371 -4.30 29.04 -1.11
N GLY A 372 -5.19 29.45 -0.19
CA GLY A 372 -6.06 28.53 0.53
C GLY A 372 -5.33 27.74 1.62
N GLY A 373 -5.16 28.35 2.80
CA GLY A 373 -4.48 27.72 3.94
C GLY A 373 -5.15 26.41 4.36
N GLY A 374 -6.46 26.42 4.64
CA GLY A 374 -7.22 25.20 4.89
C GLY A 374 -7.49 24.40 3.61
N ILE A 375 -8.27 24.99 2.70
CA ILE A 375 -8.70 24.34 1.45
C ILE A 375 -8.42 25.28 0.27
N PHE A 376 -7.87 24.73 -0.80
CA PHE A 376 -7.87 25.31 -2.13
C PHE A 376 -8.69 24.40 -3.07
N SER A 377 -9.60 24.99 -3.83
CA SER A 377 -10.45 24.28 -4.78
C SER A 377 -10.38 24.94 -6.16
N ASP A 378 -9.97 24.19 -7.18
CA ASP A 378 -10.10 24.56 -8.59
C ASP A 378 -11.30 23.80 -9.19
N ILE A 379 -12.33 24.53 -9.61
CA ILE A 379 -13.59 23.93 -10.07
C ILE A 379 -13.91 24.45 -11.47
N ASN A 380 -13.82 23.57 -12.46
CA ASN A 380 -14.13 23.83 -13.86
C ASN A 380 -15.11 22.78 -14.38
N ASP A 381 -16.42 23.07 -14.29
CA ASP A 381 -17.51 22.12 -14.57
C ASP A 381 -17.56 20.97 -13.55
N GLY A 382 -18.10 21.23 -12.36
CA GLY A 382 -18.19 20.25 -11.27
C GLY A 382 -18.79 20.83 -9.99
N THR A 383 -18.83 20.04 -8.92
CA THR A 383 -19.44 20.45 -7.64
C THR A 383 -18.57 20.08 -6.44
N LEU A 384 -18.34 21.06 -5.55
CA LEU A 384 -17.82 20.85 -4.20
C LEU A 384 -18.95 21.04 -3.17
N ASN A 385 -19.30 19.99 -2.44
CA ASN A 385 -20.28 20.00 -1.36
C ASN A 385 -19.56 20.01 0.00
N CYS A 386 -19.69 21.11 0.75
CA CYS A 386 -19.22 21.20 2.13
C CYS A 386 -20.41 21.09 3.08
N ILE A 387 -20.61 19.92 3.67
CA ILE A 387 -21.75 19.59 4.55
C ILE A 387 -21.37 19.92 6.00
N PRO A 388 -22.12 20.82 6.70
CA PRO A 388 -21.77 21.25 8.05
C PRO A 388 -21.74 20.13 9.11
N PRO A 389 -20.94 20.29 10.18
CA PRO A 389 -20.06 21.42 10.44
C PRO A 389 -18.80 21.38 9.56
N LEU A 390 -18.40 22.54 9.03
CA LEU A 390 -17.09 22.75 8.44
C LEU A 390 -16.38 23.83 9.27
N ILE A 391 -15.23 23.47 9.84
CA ILE A 391 -14.41 24.37 10.65
C ILE A 391 -13.12 24.64 9.89
N ILE A 392 -12.78 25.91 9.69
CA ILE A 392 -11.49 26.32 9.10
C ILE A 392 -10.91 27.42 9.99
N GLU A 393 -9.80 27.11 10.65
CA GLU A 393 -9.01 28.04 11.48
C GLU A 393 -7.62 28.19 10.86
N VAL A 394 -7.27 29.39 10.42
CA VAL A 394 -5.95 29.68 9.82
C VAL A 394 -5.20 30.64 10.74
N GLN A 395 -3.99 30.27 11.16
CA GLN A 395 -3.09 31.17 11.91
C GLN A 395 -2.33 32.02 10.90
N PHE A 396 -2.53 33.35 10.91
CA PHE A 396 -1.74 34.24 10.06
C PHE A 396 -0.29 34.31 10.56
N SER A 397 0.64 33.74 9.81
CA SER A 397 2.07 33.89 10.01
C SER A 397 2.52 35.30 9.59
N ASN A 398 2.38 36.29 10.50
CA ASN A 398 2.95 37.66 10.43
C ASN A 398 3.01 38.34 9.04
N SER A 399 1.89 38.91 8.60
CA SER A 399 1.92 40.22 7.94
C SER A 399 0.87 41.13 8.60
N SER A 400 1.20 42.41 8.72
CA SER A 400 0.59 43.41 9.58
C SER A 400 -0.96 43.46 9.64
N SER A 401 -1.47 43.38 10.88
CA SER A 401 -2.83 43.66 11.39
C SER A 401 -3.82 42.49 11.47
N PRO A 402 -4.40 42.21 12.66
CA PRO A 402 -5.46 41.22 12.81
C PRO A 402 -6.80 41.85 12.42
N VAL A 403 -7.48 41.27 11.42
CA VAL A 403 -8.93 41.40 11.28
C VAL A 403 -9.52 40.04 11.63
N ILE A 404 -10.03 39.94 12.86
CA ILE A 404 -10.98 38.89 13.22
C ILE A 404 -12.30 39.30 12.56
N GLU A 405 -12.61 38.73 11.40
CA GLU A 405 -13.97 38.77 10.86
C GLU A 405 -14.69 37.47 11.21
N ASN A 406 -15.86 37.63 11.82
CA ASN A 406 -16.75 36.56 12.24
C ASN A 406 -17.07 35.61 11.08
N ILE A 407 -17.08 34.31 11.43
CA ILE A 407 -17.63 33.19 10.69
C ILE A 407 -18.97 33.59 10.05
N LEU A 408 -19.02 33.60 8.72
CA LEU A 408 -20.23 33.62 7.90
C LEU A 408 -20.15 32.51 6.84
N PRO A 409 -21.29 31.88 6.49
CA PRO A 409 -21.32 30.77 5.55
C PRO A 409 -20.83 31.24 4.18
N ILE A 410 -19.91 30.48 3.59
CA ILE A 410 -19.40 30.71 2.23
C ILE A 410 -20.59 30.73 1.27
N SER A 411 -20.89 31.89 0.67
CA SER A 411 -21.87 31.97 -0.41
C SER A 411 -21.21 31.52 -1.72
N VAL A 412 -21.65 30.37 -2.24
CA VAL A 412 -21.31 29.93 -3.59
C VAL A 412 -21.97 30.88 -4.59
N LYS A 413 -21.17 31.62 -5.38
CA LYS A 413 -21.68 32.37 -6.55
C LYS A 413 -21.99 31.37 -7.66
N ASN A 414 -23.25 30.99 -7.77
CA ASN A 414 -23.76 30.27 -8.93
C ASN A 414 -23.79 31.24 -10.14
N THR A 415 -22.85 31.12 -11.07
CA THR A 415 -23.00 31.72 -12.41
C THR A 415 -23.76 30.75 -13.30
N GLN A 416 -25.07 30.66 -13.12
CA GLN A 416 -25.93 30.06 -14.16
C GLN A 416 -26.11 31.08 -15.29
N ASN A 417 -25.57 30.77 -16.47
CA ASN A 417 -26.03 31.40 -17.71
C ASN A 417 -27.49 31.00 -17.95
N PRO A 418 -28.41 31.95 -18.21
CA PRO A 418 -29.79 31.59 -18.53
C PRO A 418 -29.84 30.86 -19.89
N PRO A 419 -30.75 29.88 -20.07
CA PRO A 419 -30.90 29.18 -21.33
C PRO A 419 -31.36 30.12 -22.44
N PRO A 420 -31.03 29.83 -23.71
CA PRO A 420 -31.49 30.64 -24.84
C PRO A 420 -33.01 30.64 -24.89
N LYS A 421 -33.60 31.84 -24.94
CA LYS A 421 -35.03 32.00 -25.21
C LYS A 421 -35.31 31.50 -26.63
N ILE A 422 -36.32 30.62 -26.72
CA ILE A 422 -36.88 29.99 -27.93
C ILE A 422 -37.14 31.01 -29.03
#